data_AF-A0A8H9M2Q5-F1
#
_entry.id   AF-A0A8H9M2Q5-F1
#
_cell.length_a   1.000
_cell.length_b   1.000
_cell.length_c   1.000
_cell.angle_alpha   90.00
_cell.angle_beta   90.00
_cell.angle_gamma   90.00
#
_symmetry.space_group_name_H-M   'P 1'
#
loop_
_entity.id
_entity.type
_entity.pdbx_description
1 polymer ?
#
loop_
_entity_poly.entity_id
_entity_poly.type
_entity_poly.pdbx_seq_one_letter_code
_entity_poly.pdbx_strand_id
1 'polypeptide(L)'
;MQKHKPEGLFDQPPSSPGEHHPANYLSYISERMRRFRQTLDISQRSEEGFGQNVLSKYFGKPVSRSTVQRAEDGRTGTHWGVIAAYFFEMGVFPEIVKVLERGYAPTLRTALLSRKKCDTEISQAALDAQNALEERKKTEFESGVIKK
;
A
#
# COMPACT_ATOMS: atom_id res chain seq x y z
N MET A 1 32.79 -19.20 24.90
CA MET A 1 31.43 -18.80 25.33
C MET A 1 30.59 -18.57 24.09
N GLN A 2 29.73 -19.52 23.70
CA GLN A 2 28.75 -19.27 22.64
C GLN A 2 27.70 -18.31 23.19
N LYS A 3 27.61 -17.11 22.62
CA LYS A 3 26.51 -16.18 22.92
C LYS A 3 25.22 -16.84 22.46
N HIS A 4 24.32 -17.17 23.38
CA HIS A 4 22.95 -17.53 23.03
C HIS A 4 22.36 -16.39 22.20
N LYS A 5 22.05 -16.67 20.93
CA LYS A 5 21.32 -15.75 20.08
C LYS A 5 19.92 -15.61 20.71
N PRO A 6 19.42 -14.40 20.98
CA PRO A 6 18.05 -14.24 21.46
C PRO A 6 17.10 -14.81 20.40
N GLU A 7 16.23 -15.73 20.80
CA GLU A 7 15.15 -16.23 19.96
C GLU A 7 14.19 -15.08 19.65
N GLY A 8 13.87 -14.90 18.37
CA GLY A 8 12.92 -13.88 17.94
C GLY A 8 11.48 -14.30 18.27
N LEU A 9 10.59 -13.31 18.41
CA LEU A 9 9.16 -13.56 18.66
C LEU A 9 8.50 -14.46 17.60
N PHE A 10 9.03 -14.46 16.36
CA PHE A 10 8.56 -15.35 15.30
C PHE A 10 9.17 -16.76 15.32
N ASP A 11 10.23 -16.97 16.11
CA ASP A 11 10.84 -18.29 16.33
C ASP A 11 10.07 -19.07 17.41
N GLN A 12 9.20 -18.39 18.16
CA GLN A 12 8.31 -18.99 19.15
C GLN A 12 6.95 -19.28 18.50
N PRO A 13 6.55 -20.56 18.34
CA PRO A 13 5.22 -20.88 17.85
C PRO A 13 4.18 -20.40 18.87
N PRO A 14 3.06 -19.80 18.41
CA PRO A 14 1.98 -19.39 19.30
C PRO A 14 1.48 -20.60 20.10
N SER A 15 1.20 -20.39 21.39
CA SER A 15 0.76 -21.46 22.28
C SER A 15 -0.65 -21.93 21.93
N SER A 16 -1.44 -21.05 21.29
CA SER A 16 -2.77 -21.38 20.78
C SER A 16 -3.17 -20.52 19.57
N PRO A 17 -4.13 -20.98 18.75
CA PRO A 17 -4.65 -20.20 17.61
C PRO A 17 -5.37 -18.90 18.00
N GLY A 18 -5.88 -18.81 19.24
CA GLY A 18 -6.61 -17.64 19.74
C GLY A 18 -5.71 -16.55 20.34
N GLU A 19 -4.41 -16.82 20.44
CA GLU A 19 -3.45 -15.89 21.00
C GLU A 19 -3.22 -14.69 20.07
N HIS A 20 -3.12 -13.49 20.65
CA HIS A 20 -2.75 -12.26 19.95
C HIS A 20 -1.26 -12.26 19.55
N HIS A 21 -0.88 -13.21 18.71
CA HIS A 21 0.50 -13.45 18.29
C HIS A 21 0.73 -12.99 16.84
N PRO A 22 1.83 -12.26 16.52
CA PRO A 22 2.12 -11.82 15.15
C PRO A 22 2.13 -12.93 14.10
N ALA A 23 2.56 -14.14 14.47
CA ALA A 23 2.51 -15.30 13.58
C ALA A 23 1.08 -15.69 13.20
N ASN A 24 0.12 -15.64 14.13
CA ASN A 24 -1.29 -15.93 13.86
C ASN A 24 -1.87 -14.91 12.87
N TYR A 25 -1.55 -13.63 13.04
CA TYR A 25 -1.96 -12.58 12.11
C TYR A 25 -1.36 -12.78 10.71
N LEU A 26 -0.08 -13.15 10.63
CA LEU A 26 0.58 -13.41 9.36
C LEU A 26 -0.06 -14.60 8.63
N SER A 27 -0.32 -15.71 9.34
CA SER A 27 -1.04 -16.86 8.78
C SER A 27 -2.43 -16.48 8.28
N TYR A 28 -3.18 -15.68 9.05
CA TYR A 28 -4.50 -15.20 8.63
C TYR A 28 -4.43 -14.37 7.35
N ILE A 29 -3.51 -13.40 7.28
CA ILE A 29 -3.31 -12.55 6.09
C ILE A 29 -2.96 -13.41 4.87
N SER A 30 -2.01 -14.34 5.03
CA SER A 30 -1.55 -15.22 3.97
C SER A 30 -2.64 -16.15 3.45
N GLU A 31 -3.51 -16.65 4.33
CA GLU A 31 -4.69 -17.40 3.92
C GLU A 31 -5.66 -16.56 3.09
N ARG A 32 -5.91 -15.30 3.49
CA ARG A 32 -6.76 -14.38 2.72
C ARG A 32 -6.18 -14.07 1.34
N MET A 33 -4.86 -13.90 1.25
CA MET A 33 -4.15 -13.72 -0.02
C MET A 33 -4.32 -14.94 -0.94
N ARG A 34 -4.16 -16.16 -0.40
CA ARG A 34 -4.38 -17.40 -1.14
C ARG A 34 -5.80 -17.50 -1.67
N ARG A 35 -6.80 -17.25 -0.81
CA ARG A 35 -8.22 -17.28 -1.20
C ARG A 35 -8.52 -16.27 -2.29
N PHE A 36 -7.98 -15.05 -2.19
CA PHE A 36 -8.12 -14.03 -3.22
C PHE A 36 -7.55 -14.50 -4.57
N ARG A 37 -6.34 -15.06 -4.62
CA ARG A 37 -5.78 -15.60 -5.86
C ARG A 37 -6.71 -16.67 -6.47
N GLN A 38 -7.30 -17.52 -5.63
CA GLN A 38 -8.20 -18.58 -6.07
C GLN A 38 -9.54 -18.07 -6.64
N THR A 39 -9.92 -16.81 -6.40
CA THR A 39 -11.11 -16.19 -7.01
C THR A 39 -10.84 -15.58 -8.38
N LEU A 40 -9.58 -15.53 -8.83
CA LEU A 40 -9.21 -14.98 -10.14
C LEU A 40 -9.49 -15.97 -11.27
N ASP A 41 -9.35 -15.48 -12.51
CA ASP A 41 -9.51 -16.28 -13.71
C ASP A 41 -8.54 -17.47 -13.77
N ILE A 42 -8.90 -18.48 -14.57
CA ILE A 42 -8.15 -19.75 -14.67
C ILE A 42 -6.66 -19.54 -15.00
N SER A 43 -6.33 -18.55 -15.81
CA SER A 43 -4.95 -18.22 -16.20
C SER A 43 -4.14 -17.54 -15.08
N GLN A 44 -4.80 -17.04 -14.04
CA GLN A 44 -4.20 -16.28 -12.95
C GLN A 44 -4.29 -17.01 -11.60
N ARG A 45 -5.24 -17.94 -11.45
CA ARG A 45 -5.50 -18.60 -10.17
C ARG A 45 -4.39 -19.52 -9.69
N SER A 46 -3.48 -19.98 -10.56
CA SER A 46 -2.34 -20.82 -10.13
C SER A 46 -1.23 -19.95 -9.54
N GLU A 47 -0.39 -20.48 -8.67
CA GLU A 47 0.73 -19.73 -8.07
C GLU A 47 1.69 -19.18 -9.14
N GLU A 48 1.95 -19.99 -10.18
CA GLU A 48 2.77 -19.61 -11.32
C GLU A 48 2.06 -18.58 -12.21
N GLY A 49 0.79 -18.81 -12.55
CA GLY A 49 0.00 -17.89 -13.35
C GLY A 49 -0.17 -16.53 -12.66
N PHE A 50 -0.35 -16.51 -11.34
CA PHE A 50 -0.39 -15.28 -10.56
C PHE A 50 0.95 -14.54 -10.60
N GLY A 51 2.06 -15.25 -10.38
CA GLY A 51 3.40 -14.67 -10.42
C GLY A 51 3.78 -14.11 -11.81
N GLN A 52 3.32 -14.75 -12.88
CA GLN A 52 3.59 -14.36 -14.27
C GLN A 52 2.63 -13.27 -14.78
N ASN A 53 1.32 -13.44 -14.56
CA ASN A 53 0.29 -12.66 -15.22
C ASN A 53 -0.25 -11.50 -14.35
N VAL A 54 -0.05 -11.55 -13.03
CA VAL A 54 -0.55 -10.52 -12.10
C VAL A 54 0.62 -9.75 -11.49
N LEU A 55 1.55 -10.44 -10.85
CA LEU A 55 2.61 -9.78 -10.10
C LEU A 55 3.72 -9.16 -10.95
N SER A 56 3.95 -9.67 -12.16
CA SER A 56 5.08 -9.25 -13.00
C SER A 56 5.12 -7.75 -13.30
N LYS A 57 3.95 -7.09 -13.40
CA LYS A 57 3.84 -5.64 -13.62
C LYS A 57 4.43 -4.78 -12.50
N TYR A 58 4.51 -5.32 -11.27
CA TYR A 58 5.09 -4.59 -10.13
C TYR A 58 6.61 -4.74 -10.04
N PHE A 59 7.16 -5.85 -10.54
CA PHE A 59 8.58 -6.18 -10.39
C PHE A 59 9.37 -6.07 -11.70
N GLY A 60 8.69 -5.80 -12.82
CA GLY A 60 9.30 -5.77 -14.16
C GLY A 60 9.77 -7.15 -14.65
N LYS A 61 9.47 -8.23 -13.90
CA LYS A 61 9.83 -9.60 -14.21
C LYS A 61 8.84 -10.57 -13.56
N PRO A 62 8.68 -11.78 -14.12
CA PRO A 62 7.85 -12.82 -13.51
C PRO A 62 8.31 -13.14 -12.09
N VAL A 63 7.35 -13.26 -11.18
CA VAL A 63 7.59 -13.73 -9.81
C VAL A 63 7.52 -15.25 -9.80
N SER A 64 8.51 -15.91 -9.18
CA SER A 64 8.55 -17.37 -9.13
C SER A 64 7.41 -17.93 -8.27
N ARG A 65 6.92 -19.11 -8.68
CA ARG A 65 5.94 -19.90 -7.92
C ARG A 65 6.30 -20.04 -6.43
N SER A 66 7.57 -20.33 -6.14
CA SER A 66 8.05 -20.51 -4.76
C SER A 66 7.93 -19.24 -3.91
N THR A 67 8.08 -18.07 -4.53
CA THR A 67 7.92 -16.78 -3.83
C THR A 67 6.46 -16.54 -3.48
N VAL A 68 5.55 -16.83 -4.41
CA VAL A 68 4.09 -16.75 -4.18
C VAL A 68 3.67 -17.71 -3.07
N GLN A 69 4.13 -18.97 -3.13
CA GLN A 69 3.84 -19.97 -2.10
C GLN A 69 4.33 -19.54 -0.71
N ARG A 70 5.55 -19.01 -0.59
CA ARG A 70 6.09 -18.51 0.68
C ARG A 70 5.24 -17.38 1.26
N ALA A 71 4.76 -16.48 0.41
CA ALA A 71 3.89 -15.38 0.83
C ALA A 71 2.54 -15.89 1.36
N GLU A 72 1.99 -16.92 0.75
CA GLU A 72 0.73 -17.55 1.16
C GLU A 72 0.84 -18.56 2.29
N ASP A 73 2.04 -19.05 2.58
CA ASP A 73 2.32 -19.87 3.76
C ASP A 73 2.60 -19.01 5.01
N GLY A 74 2.65 -17.68 4.86
CA GLY A 74 2.95 -16.78 5.97
C GLY A 74 4.39 -16.89 6.46
N ARG A 75 5.34 -17.17 5.56
CA ARG A 75 6.75 -17.22 5.95
C ARG A 75 7.28 -15.82 6.23
N THR A 76 7.92 -15.65 7.38
CA THR A 76 8.51 -14.38 7.84
C THR A 76 9.58 -13.82 6.92
N GLY A 77 10.32 -14.68 6.21
CA GLY A 77 11.33 -14.27 5.23
C GLY A 77 10.77 -13.80 3.88
N THR A 78 9.45 -13.72 3.72
CA THR A 78 8.84 -13.24 2.47
C THR A 78 9.11 -11.76 2.28
N HIS A 79 9.48 -11.37 1.07
CA HIS A 79 9.70 -9.95 0.75
C HIS A 79 8.38 -9.17 0.90
N TRP A 80 8.40 -8.13 1.73
CA TRP A 80 7.24 -7.26 1.97
C TRP A 80 6.62 -6.72 0.68
N GLY A 81 7.42 -6.46 -0.36
CA GLY A 81 6.93 -6.01 -1.66
C GLY A 81 5.91 -6.97 -2.30
N VAL A 82 6.02 -8.28 -2.08
CA VAL A 82 5.07 -9.27 -2.60
C VAL A 82 3.73 -9.17 -1.87
N ILE A 83 3.77 -9.02 -0.54
CA ILE A 83 2.58 -8.82 0.30
C ILE A 83 1.89 -7.50 -0.08
N ALA A 84 2.68 -6.44 -0.30
CA ALA A 84 2.16 -5.16 -0.77
C ALA A 84 1.49 -5.28 -2.15
N ALA A 85 2.10 -5.98 -3.11
CA ALA A 85 1.48 -6.22 -4.41
C ALA A 85 0.12 -6.94 -4.27
N TYR A 86 0.04 -7.94 -3.38
CA TYR A 86 -1.24 -8.60 -3.04
C TYR A 86 -2.29 -7.64 -2.49
N PHE A 87 -1.94 -6.81 -1.50
CA PHE A 87 -2.89 -5.83 -0.95
C PHE A 87 -3.35 -4.80 -1.97
N PHE A 88 -2.50 -4.48 -2.95
CA PHE A 88 -2.87 -3.57 -4.02
C PHE A 88 -3.88 -4.23 -4.96
N GLU A 89 -3.64 -5.48 -5.38
CA GLU A 89 -4.59 -6.26 -6.20
C GLU A 89 -5.92 -6.52 -5.48
N MET A 90 -5.87 -6.72 -4.16
CA MET A 90 -7.06 -6.87 -3.33
C MET A 90 -7.80 -5.55 -3.09
N GLY A 91 -7.24 -4.40 -3.50
CA GLY A 91 -7.84 -3.08 -3.31
C GLY A 91 -7.86 -2.58 -1.86
N VAL A 92 -7.05 -3.16 -0.97
CA VAL A 92 -7.07 -2.87 0.48
C VAL A 92 -6.13 -1.73 0.87
N PHE A 93 -5.18 -1.36 -0.01
CA PHE A 93 -4.20 -0.30 0.25
C PHE A 93 -4.80 1.03 0.74
N PRO A 94 -5.89 1.57 0.16
CA PRO A 94 -6.50 2.81 0.65
C PRO A 94 -6.94 2.71 2.12
N GLU A 95 -7.46 1.56 2.55
CA GLU A 95 -7.88 1.36 3.95
C GLU A 95 -6.67 1.23 4.88
N ILE A 96 -5.60 0.57 4.44
CA ILE A 96 -4.34 0.50 5.19
C ILE A 96 -3.78 1.91 5.40
N VAL A 97 -3.73 2.73 4.34
CA VAL A 97 -3.25 4.12 4.43
C VAL A 97 -4.10 4.94 5.40
N LYS A 98 -5.43 4.85 5.32
CA LYS A 98 -6.33 5.53 6.27
C LYS A 98 -6.06 5.13 7.71
N VAL A 99 -5.77 3.86 7.99
CA VAL A 99 -5.45 3.38 9.34
C VAL A 99 -4.09 3.91 9.80
N LEU A 100 -3.08 3.93 8.91
CA LEU A 100 -1.75 4.48 9.21
C LEU A 100 -1.77 5.99 9.46
N GLU A 101 -2.71 6.71 8.85
CA GLU A 101 -2.94 8.15 9.06
C GLU A 101 -3.64 8.47 10.39
N ARG A 102 -4.24 7.48 11.09
CA ARG A 102 -4.91 7.73 12.38
C ARG A 102 -3.87 8.17 13.42
N GLY A 103 -3.95 9.43 13.82
CA GLY A 103 -3.07 10.05 14.83
C GLY A 103 -1.95 10.93 14.26
N TYR A 104 -1.81 11.02 12.93
CA TYR A 104 -0.84 11.90 12.28
C TYR A 104 -1.53 12.86 11.31
N ALA A 105 -1.13 14.13 11.30
CA ALA A 105 -1.50 15.04 10.23
C ALA A 105 -0.74 14.59 8.95
N PRO A 106 -1.44 14.24 7.85
CA PRO A 106 -0.76 13.82 6.64
C PRO A 106 0.12 14.95 6.13
N THR A 107 1.42 14.67 5.96
CA THR A 107 2.31 15.63 5.29
C THR A 107 1.90 15.75 3.83
N LEU A 108 2.15 16.91 3.19
CA LEU A 108 1.89 17.13 1.76
C LEU A 108 2.45 15.99 0.89
N ARG A 109 3.62 15.46 1.26
CA ARG A 109 4.24 14.32 0.57
C ARG A 109 3.40 13.04 0.66
N THR A 110 2.84 12.73 1.83
CA THR A 110 1.96 11.57 2.04
C THR A 110 0.64 11.74 1.29
N ALA A 111 0.07 12.95 1.32
CA ALA A 111 -1.16 13.29 0.63
C ALA A 111 -1.01 13.11 -0.90
N LEU A 112 0.10 13.60 -1.47
CA LEU A 112 0.47 13.43 -2.88
C LEU A 112 0.73 11.97 -3.30
N LEU A 113 1.11 11.09 -2.37
CA LEU A 113 1.30 9.65 -2.64
C LEU A 113 -0.02 8.87 -2.61
N SER A 114 -1.01 9.31 -1.82
CA SER A 114 -2.30 8.63 -1.67
C SER A 114 -3.31 8.92 -2.78
N ARG A 115 -3.12 10.03 -3.53
CA ARG A 115 -3.79 10.55 -4.75
C ARG A 115 -5.32 10.52 -4.85
N LYS A 116 -6.05 9.51 -4.36
CA LYS A 116 -7.51 9.42 -4.52
C LYS A 116 -8.34 10.44 -3.73
N LYS A 117 -7.86 10.93 -2.58
CA LYS A 117 -8.49 12.05 -1.87
C LYS A 117 -7.92 13.40 -2.28
N CYS A 118 -6.67 13.41 -2.69
CA CYS A 118 -5.97 14.63 -3.04
C CYS A 118 -6.38 15.20 -4.40
N ASP A 119 -6.80 14.41 -5.39
CA ASP A 119 -7.11 14.98 -6.71
C ASP A 119 -8.24 16.02 -6.65
N THR A 120 -9.27 15.81 -5.84
CA THR A 120 -10.37 16.79 -5.65
C THR A 120 -9.91 18.01 -4.85
N GLU A 121 -9.14 17.81 -3.78
CA GLU A 121 -8.62 18.90 -2.94
C GLU A 121 -7.53 19.71 -3.64
N ILE A 122 -6.68 19.08 -4.46
CA ILE A 122 -5.65 19.71 -5.29
C ILE A 122 -6.31 20.46 -6.44
N SER A 123 -7.32 19.88 -7.11
CA SER A 123 -8.09 20.60 -8.12
C SER A 123 -8.78 21.84 -7.54
N GLN A 124 -9.38 21.73 -6.35
CA GLN A 124 -10.02 22.87 -5.69
C GLN A 124 -8.99 23.92 -5.25
N ALA A 125 -7.88 23.52 -4.63
CA ALA A 125 -6.82 24.43 -4.22
C ALA A 125 -6.12 25.11 -5.41
N ALA A 126 -5.98 24.42 -6.54
CA ALA A 126 -5.48 25.01 -7.78
C ALA A 126 -6.45 26.06 -8.34
N LEU A 127 -7.76 25.79 -8.29
CA LEU A 127 -8.80 26.73 -8.69
C LEU A 127 -8.81 27.97 -7.79
N ASP A 128 -8.72 27.78 -6.48
CA ASP A 128 -8.71 28.87 -5.50
C ASP A 128 -7.45 29.75 -5.63
N ALA A 129 -6.29 29.15 -5.90
CA ALA A 129 -5.05 29.88 -6.18
C ALA A 129 -5.14 30.69 -7.48
N GLN A 130 -5.80 30.15 -8.52
CA GLN A 130 -6.00 30.85 -9.78
C GLN A 130 -6.96 32.03 -9.62
N ASN A 131 -8.06 31.86 -8.88
CA ASN A 131 -9.01 32.91 -8.55
C ASN A 131 -8.34 34.04 -7.75
N ALA A 132 -7.54 33.71 -6.73
CA ALA A 132 -6.80 34.70 -5.95
C ALA A 132 -5.77 35.48 -6.80
N LEU A 133 -5.18 34.85 -7.81
CA LEU A 133 -4.27 35.49 -8.77
C LEU A 133 -5.02 36.44 -9.72
N GLU A 134 -6.22 36.08 -10.16
CA GLU A 134 -7.07 36.93 -10.99
C GLU A 134 -7.64 38.12 -10.20
N GLU A 135 -8.04 37.91 -8.96
CA GLU A 135 -8.47 38.99 -8.05
C GLU A 135 -7.33 39.96 -7.78
N ARG A 136 -6.11 39.45 -7.52
CA ARG A 136 -4.91 40.30 -7.38
C ARG A 136 -4.65 41.12 -8.63
N LYS A 137 -4.67 40.51 -9.82
CA LYS A 137 -4.52 41.22 -11.09
C LYS A 137 -5.59 42.29 -11.31
N LYS A 138 -6.85 42.02 -10.93
CA LYS A 138 -7.94 43.01 -10.99
C LYS A 138 -7.70 44.16 -10.02
N THR A 139 -7.35 43.88 -8.76
CA THR A 139 -7.04 44.93 -7.77
C THR A 139 -5.78 45.73 -8.11
N GLU A 140 -4.76 45.12 -8.72
CA GLU A 140 -3.55 45.80 -9.22
C GLU A 140 -3.82 46.67 -10.46
N PHE A 141 -4.79 46.27 -11.29
CA PHE A 141 -5.28 47.06 -12.41
C PHE A 141 -6.15 48.24 -11.94
N GLU A 142 -7.06 48.02 -10.99
CA GLU A 142 -7.95 49.04 -10.41
C GLU A 142 -7.20 50.04 -9.52
N SER A 143 -6.12 49.62 -8.85
CA SER A 143 -5.22 50.51 -8.10
C SER A 143 -4.21 51.27 -8.96
N GLY A 144 -4.19 51.04 -10.29
CA GLY A 144 -3.38 51.80 -11.25
C GLY A 144 -1.89 51.45 -11.27
N VAL A 145 -1.48 50.32 -10.71
CA VAL A 145 -0.07 49.87 -10.68
C VAL A 145 0.36 49.28 -12.03
N ILE A 146 -0.59 48.71 -12.80
CA ILE A 146 -0.34 48.19 -14.16
C ILE A 146 -0.94 49.16 -15.18
N LYS A 147 -0.10 49.92 -15.88
CA LYS A 147 -0.50 50.72 -17.05
C LYS A 147 -0.50 49.83 -18.29
N LYS A 148 -1.50 50.06 -19.16
CA LYS A 148 -1.69 49.42 -20.47
C LYS A 148 -0.39 49.22 -21.25
#